data_AF-B8AS05-F1
#
_entry.id   AF-B8AS05-F1
#
_cell.length_a   1.000
_cell.length_b   1.000
_cell.length_c   1.000
_cell.angle_alpha   90.00
_cell.angle_beta   90.00
_cell.angle_gamma   90.00
#
_symmetry.space_group_name_H-M   'P 1'
#
loop_
_entity.id
_entity.type
_entity.pdbx_description
1 polymer ?
#
loop_
_entity_poly.entity_id
_entity_poly.type
_entity_poly.pdbx_seq_one_letter_code
_entity_poly.pdbx_strand_id
1 'polypeptide(L)'
;MIDMSPFSSVVPLLLFVLFSAVNPTVRSSSAPGNQGINSTFLLSADTLEGCPRSCGNLSFNYPFGIGSGCFRNPDFNLTCDNTAQPPRLFLQGGTTEVVDDIDPITYGTPYFMSVDVDFSQVISMRPGANTYNMSWHAPGRSFALDYAFLNITGCDFDIYLIDQDRNSGVRLCTVTCPDKEITEKVARQNCNGTGCCTIELDTRLSAFQFKFVHHGKGELEARTNKSSLWDRINITTVDASLLWSIVDQPTCASTRDNRTNYACISSYSKCYDNPLTPDLGYLCGCDSGYSGNPYVRNGCQRDNGYIPAEQKANCSRSCGNISVPFPFGLEEGCFARKLFQLNCTNASSSSLQFDDEHQVAYINISEGLVGIRYTSWYEQLEFKVYVPKQPDLYVGSGESSSVKWAVANLTCLEAKQNYSGYACVSINSTCLGVNSTDGYIGYRCQCLPGFQGNPYVQNGCEEKYREKFRFLRTPVQT
;
A
#
# COMPACT_ATOMS: atom_id res chain seq x y z
N MET A 1 -82.52 -4.24 -37.08
CA MET A 1 -82.78 -5.23 -38.14
C MET A 1 -81.50 -6.02 -38.28
N ILE A 2 -81.37 -7.14 -37.56
CA ILE A 2 -81.78 -8.49 -37.97
C ILE A 2 -81.08 -8.89 -39.26
N ASP A 3 -80.05 -9.74 -39.12
CA ASP A 3 -79.74 -10.97 -39.87
C ASP A 3 -78.24 -11.28 -39.64
N MET A 4 -77.77 -12.37 -39.03
CA MET A 4 -78.11 -13.80 -39.10
C MET A 4 -78.20 -14.35 -40.53
N SER A 5 -77.10 -14.90 -41.05
CA SER A 5 -77.05 -16.35 -41.41
C SER A 5 -75.70 -16.81 -41.99
N PRO A 6 -75.41 -18.13 -41.89
CA PRO A 6 -74.06 -18.71 -41.91
C PRO A 6 -73.82 -19.67 -43.09
N PHE A 7 -72.57 -20.09 -43.32
CA PHE A 7 -72.30 -21.38 -43.98
C PHE A 7 -71.21 -22.18 -43.25
N SER A 8 -71.68 -23.28 -42.68
CA SER A 8 -71.03 -24.51 -42.20
C SER A 8 -69.79 -24.90 -43.03
N SER A 9 -68.59 -24.96 -42.44
CA SER A 9 -67.96 -26.07 -41.69
C SER A 9 -67.81 -27.42 -42.42
N VAL A 10 -66.55 -27.72 -42.79
CA VAL A 10 -65.97 -29.07 -42.79
C VAL A 10 -64.58 -28.97 -42.14
N VAL A 11 -64.39 -29.70 -41.04
CA VAL A 11 -63.15 -29.92 -40.28
C VAL A 11 -62.63 -31.31 -40.67
N PRO A 12 -61.31 -31.54 -40.77
CA PRO A 12 -60.60 -32.18 -39.66
C PRO A 12 -59.26 -31.52 -39.30
N LEU A 13 -59.01 -31.44 -37.99
CA LEU A 13 -57.75 -31.10 -37.35
C LEU A 13 -56.60 -32.00 -37.83
N LEU A 14 -55.42 -31.40 -38.06
CA LEU A 14 -54.10 -31.99 -37.81
C LEU A 14 -53.14 -30.87 -37.35
N LEU A 15 -52.50 -31.08 -36.21
CA LEU A 15 -51.78 -30.09 -35.39
C LEU A 15 -50.35 -29.75 -35.90
N PHE A 16 -50.06 -28.44 -35.80
CA PHE A 16 -48.81 -27.67 -35.69
C PHE A 16 -47.56 -28.41 -35.09
N VAL A 17 -46.30 -28.00 -35.30
CA VAL A 17 -45.67 -26.64 -35.36
C VAL A 17 -44.36 -26.72 -36.18
N LEU A 18 -44.06 -25.73 -37.02
CA LEU A 18 -42.77 -25.57 -37.72
C LEU A 18 -41.96 -24.40 -37.12
N PHE A 19 -40.70 -24.69 -36.74
CA PHE A 19 -39.65 -23.70 -36.50
C PHE A 19 -38.95 -23.39 -37.82
N SER A 20 -38.72 -22.11 -38.14
CA SER A 20 -37.80 -21.70 -39.20
C SER A 20 -36.77 -20.70 -38.70
N ALA A 21 -35.52 -21.11 -38.78
CA ALA A 21 -34.32 -20.29 -38.65
C ALA A 21 -34.00 -19.60 -39.98
N VAL A 22 -33.46 -18.37 -39.94
CA VAL A 22 -32.79 -17.74 -41.09
C VAL A 22 -31.56 -16.96 -40.63
N ASN A 23 -30.41 -17.26 -41.24
CA ASN A 23 -29.09 -16.63 -41.08
C ASN A 23 -29.03 -15.17 -41.57
N PRO A 24 -28.16 -14.30 -41.04
CA PRO A 24 -27.90 -13.00 -41.62
C PRO A 24 -26.68 -12.99 -42.56
N THR A 25 -26.85 -12.30 -43.69
CA THR A 25 -25.83 -11.94 -44.69
C THR A 25 -25.06 -10.67 -44.31
N VAL A 26 -23.79 -10.63 -44.67
CA VAL A 26 -22.86 -9.48 -44.54
C VAL A 26 -23.16 -8.38 -45.56
N ARG A 27 -23.10 -7.11 -45.13
CA ARG A 27 -22.77 -5.93 -45.96
C ARG A 27 -22.03 -4.90 -45.11
N SER A 28 -20.89 -4.42 -45.61
CA SER A 28 -20.10 -3.35 -45.00
C SER A 28 -20.60 -1.97 -45.45
N SER A 29 -20.50 -0.97 -44.56
CA SER A 29 -20.36 0.43 -44.94
C SER A 29 -19.90 1.29 -43.74
N SER A 30 -18.73 1.91 -43.92
CA SER A 30 -18.32 3.26 -43.46
C SER A 30 -18.51 3.70 -42.00
N ALA A 31 -17.40 4.11 -41.39
CA ALA A 31 -17.32 4.89 -40.17
C ALA A 31 -18.14 6.20 -40.22
N PRO A 32 -18.62 6.64 -39.04
CA PRO A 32 -18.62 8.06 -38.70
C PRO A 32 -17.79 8.31 -37.43
N GLY A 33 -16.79 9.20 -37.61
CA GLY A 33 -16.38 10.28 -36.71
C GLY A 33 -16.45 10.15 -35.19
N ASN A 34 -15.30 10.45 -34.57
CA ASN A 34 -15.15 11.02 -33.23
C ASN A 34 -16.40 11.73 -32.69
N GLN A 35 -17.06 11.10 -31.72
CA GLN A 35 -17.80 11.78 -30.68
C GLN A 35 -17.41 11.17 -29.33
N GLY A 36 -16.93 12.04 -28.43
CA GLY A 36 -16.45 11.65 -27.11
C GLY A 36 -17.49 10.84 -26.35
N ILE A 37 -17.07 9.68 -25.86
CA ILE A 37 -17.87 8.82 -24.99
C ILE A 37 -17.92 9.49 -23.61
N ASN A 38 -18.87 10.40 -23.43
CA ASN A 38 -19.43 10.72 -22.13
C ASN A 38 -20.49 9.65 -21.83
N SER A 39 -20.08 8.54 -21.24
CA SER A 39 -20.98 7.56 -20.62
C SER A 39 -20.41 7.18 -19.27
N THR A 40 -20.91 7.88 -18.25
CA THR A 40 -20.66 7.64 -16.83
C THR A 40 -21.29 6.31 -16.42
N PHE A 41 -20.54 5.22 -16.53
CA PHE A 41 -20.87 4.00 -15.81
C PHE A 41 -20.52 4.22 -14.34
N LEU A 42 -21.54 4.29 -13.49
CA LEU A 42 -21.39 4.18 -12.04
C LEU A 42 -20.91 2.75 -11.75
N LEU A 43 -19.61 2.58 -11.48
CA LEU A 43 -19.00 1.27 -11.30
C LEU A 43 -19.40 0.68 -9.92
N SER A 44 -20.17 -0.42 -9.92
CA SER A 44 -20.32 -1.30 -8.76
C SER A 44 -19.30 -2.44 -8.79
N ALA A 45 -19.12 -3.14 -7.66
CA ALA A 45 -18.31 -4.36 -7.63
C ALA A 45 -18.75 -5.37 -8.72
N ASP A 46 -20.05 -5.41 -9.02
CA ASP A 46 -20.63 -6.27 -10.08
C ASP A 46 -20.21 -5.81 -11.49
N THR A 47 -20.04 -4.50 -11.73
CA THR A 47 -19.56 -3.99 -13.03
C THR A 47 -18.07 -4.22 -13.26
N LEU A 48 -17.31 -4.55 -12.21
CA LEU A 48 -15.92 -4.99 -12.30
C LEU A 48 -15.81 -6.52 -12.45
N GLU A 49 -16.94 -7.24 -12.57
CA GLU A 49 -16.92 -8.66 -12.92
C GLU A 49 -16.31 -8.85 -14.31
N GLY A 50 -15.24 -9.63 -14.39
CA GLY A 50 -14.47 -9.87 -15.61
C GLY A 50 -13.20 -9.01 -15.75
N CYS A 51 -13.00 -8.02 -14.89
CA CYS A 51 -11.73 -7.29 -14.84
C CYS A 51 -10.65 -8.15 -14.16
N PRO A 52 -9.46 -8.30 -14.78
CA PRO A 52 -8.31 -8.92 -14.11
C PRO A 52 -7.97 -8.17 -12.81
N ARG A 53 -7.56 -8.92 -11.79
CA ARG A 53 -7.16 -8.38 -10.46
C ARG A 53 -5.74 -8.74 -10.06
N SER A 54 -5.01 -9.42 -10.95
CA SER A 54 -3.64 -9.83 -10.71
C SER A 54 -2.86 -9.97 -12.01
N CYS A 55 -1.54 -9.90 -11.88
CA CYS A 55 -0.57 -10.16 -12.92
C CYS A 55 0.60 -10.93 -12.29
N GLY A 56 0.78 -12.20 -12.66
CA GLY A 56 1.76 -13.06 -12.00
C GLY A 56 1.40 -13.25 -10.52
N ASN A 57 2.32 -12.85 -9.63
CA ASN A 57 2.12 -12.89 -8.18
C ASN A 57 1.57 -11.58 -7.60
N LEU A 58 1.49 -10.52 -8.40
CA LEU A 58 1.04 -9.21 -7.94
C LEU A 58 -0.48 -9.08 -8.07
N SER A 59 -1.10 -8.51 -7.04
CA SER A 59 -2.51 -8.16 -6.99
C SER A 59 -2.72 -6.65 -7.06
N PHE A 60 -3.86 -6.24 -7.61
CA PHE A 60 -4.23 -4.83 -7.67
C PHE A 60 -5.75 -4.65 -7.67
N ASN A 61 -6.22 -3.53 -7.13
CA ASN A 61 -7.65 -3.19 -7.13
C ASN A 61 -7.92 -1.81 -7.77
N TYR A 62 -9.18 -1.62 -8.16
CA TYR A 62 -9.68 -0.34 -8.68
C TYR A 62 -9.37 0.82 -7.70
N PRO A 63 -8.80 1.96 -8.13
CA PRO A 63 -8.94 2.58 -9.45
C PRO A 63 -7.99 2.07 -10.54
N PHE A 64 -7.04 1.20 -10.17
CA PHE A 64 -6.12 0.55 -11.09
C PHE A 64 -6.78 -0.66 -11.75
N GLY A 65 -6.44 -0.92 -13.01
CA GLY A 65 -6.96 -2.09 -13.70
C GLY A 65 -6.41 -2.30 -15.10
N ILE A 66 -6.63 -3.51 -15.62
CA ILE A 66 -6.21 -3.93 -16.96
C ILE A 66 -7.44 -4.04 -17.84
N GLY A 67 -7.41 -3.38 -18.99
CA GLY A 67 -8.46 -3.48 -19.99
C GLY A 67 -9.52 -2.39 -19.91
N SER A 68 -10.27 -2.25 -21.01
CA SER A 68 -11.26 -1.18 -21.17
C SER A 68 -12.36 -1.27 -20.11
N GLY A 69 -12.55 -0.19 -19.35
CA GLY A 69 -13.57 -0.10 -18.31
C GLY A 69 -13.16 -0.65 -16.94
N CYS A 70 -11.94 -1.17 -16.79
CA CYS A 70 -11.46 -1.75 -15.54
C CYS A 70 -10.65 -0.79 -14.66
N PHE A 71 -10.36 0.41 -15.16
CA PHE A 71 -9.61 1.45 -14.46
C PHE A 71 -10.38 2.78 -14.51
N ARG A 72 -10.09 3.67 -13.56
CA ARG A 72 -10.81 4.95 -13.42
C ARG A 72 -10.47 5.95 -14.52
N ASN A 73 -9.18 6.17 -14.75
CA ASN A 73 -8.66 7.12 -15.72
C ASN A 73 -7.45 6.50 -16.44
N PRO A 74 -7.00 7.06 -17.58
CA PRO A 74 -5.88 6.49 -18.34
C PRO A 74 -4.56 6.39 -17.58
N ASP A 75 -4.34 7.20 -16.54
CA ASP A 75 -3.13 7.15 -15.71
C ASP A 75 -3.11 5.86 -14.86
N PHE A 76 -4.28 5.36 -14.44
CA PHE A 76 -4.43 4.11 -13.68
C PHE A 76 -4.51 2.84 -14.55
N ASN A 77 -4.27 2.94 -15.86
CA ASN A 77 -4.25 1.79 -16.76
C ASN A 77 -2.99 0.95 -16.56
N LEU A 78 -3.17 -0.33 -16.27
CA LEU A 78 -2.11 -1.30 -16.08
C LEU A 78 -1.92 -2.18 -17.32
N THR A 79 -0.69 -2.62 -17.55
CA THR A 79 -0.35 -3.62 -18.58
C THR A 79 0.39 -4.78 -17.95
N CYS A 80 -0.10 -5.99 -18.17
CA CYS A 80 0.57 -7.22 -17.74
C CYS A 80 1.30 -7.86 -18.92
N ASP A 81 2.63 -7.88 -18.85
CA ASP A 81 3.46 -8.64 -19.78
C ASP A 81 3.53 -10.10 -19.35
N ASN A 82 2.68 -10.91 -19.96
CA ASN A 82 2.65 -12.36 -19.76
C ASN A 82 3.74 -13.12 -20.55
N THR A 83 4.55 -12.42 -21.35
CA THR A 83 5.64 -13.05 -22.10
C THR A 83 6.91 -13.19 -21.25
N ALA A 84 7.05 -12.37 -20.21
CA ALA A 84 8.08 -12.51 -19.19
C ALA A 84 7.79 -13.70 -18.24
N GLN A 85 8.85 -14.29 -17.67
CA GLN A 85 8.74 -15.30 -16.62
C GLN A 85 9.59 -14.90 -15.41
N PRO A 86 8.97 -14.51 -14.27
CA PRO A 86 7.52 -14.39 -14.04
C PRO A 86 6.87 -13.24 -14.84
N PRO A 87 5.53 -13.21 -15.00
CA PRO A 87 4.82 -12.09 -15.62
C PRO A 87 5.12 -10.77 -14.90
N ARG A 88 5.23 -9.67 -15.67
CA ARG A 88 5.61 -8.34 -15.15
C ARG A 88 4.48 -7.34 -15.33
N LEU A 89 4.24 -6.50 -14.33
CA LEU A 89 3.17 -5.51 -14.32
C LEU A 89 3.73 -4.11 -14.54
N PHE A 90 3.09 -3.30 -15.38
CA PHE A 90 3.57 -1.95 -15.71
C PHE A 90 2.47 -0.89 -15.63
N LEU A 91 2.87 0.33 -15.24
CA LEU A 91 2.08 1.55 -15.38
C LEU A 91 2.15 2.08 -16.82
N GLN A 92 1.03 2.63 -17.30
CA GLN A 92 0.91 3.48 -18.48
C GLN A 92 1.83 3.14 -19.67
N GLY A 93 1.66 1.96 -20.27
CA GLY A 93 2.30 1.63 -21.56
C GLY A 93 3.72 1.06 -21.49
N GLY A 94 4.24 0.71 -20.30
CA GLY A 94 5.30 -0.31 -20.18
C GLY A 94 6.70 0.15 -19.77
N THR A 95 6.92 1.40 -19.36
CA THR A 95 8.27 1.88 -18.97
C THR A 95 8.55 1.83 -17.47
N THR A 96 7.49 1.83 -16.65
CA THR A 96 7.58 1.82 -15.19
C THR A 96 6.93 0.53 -14.70
N GLU A 97 7.74 -0.39 -14.19
CA GLU A 97 7.28 -1.65 -13.62
C GLU A 97 6.72 -1.40 -12.21
N VAL A 98 5.65 -2.10 -11.88
CA VAL A 98 5.11 -2.19 -10.53
C VAL A 98 5.73 -3.43 -9.88
N VAL A 99 6.33 -3.26 -8.70
CA VAL A 99 7.09 -4.32 -8.02
C VAL A 99 6.41 -4.88 -6.78
N ASP A 100 5.32 -4.26 -6.31
CA ASP A 100 4.51 -4.73 -5.20
C ASP A 100 2.99 -4.57 -5.46
N ASP A 101 2.17 -5.18 -4.61
CA ASP A 101 0.72 -5.16 -4.69
C ASP A 101 0.16 -3.72 -4.58
N ILE A 102 -0.83 -3.40 -5.42
CA ILE A 102 -1.50 -2.10 -5.40
C ILE A 102 -2.83 -2.20 -4.66
N ASP A 103 -2.81 -1.87 -3.36
CA ASP A 103 -4.01 -1.91 -2.53
C ASP A 103 -4.57 -0.52 -2.17
N PRO A 104 -5.67 -0.07 -2.81
CA PRO A 104 -6.40 1.13 -2.45
C PRO A 104 -7.29 0.97 -1.21
N ILE A 105 -7.23 -0.17 -0.50
CA ILE A 105 -7.98 -0.39 0.74
C ILE A 105 -7.50 0.57 1.83
N THR A 106 -8.46 1.26 2.44
CA THR A 106 -8.19 2.20 3.53
C THR A 106 -8.64 1.64 4.86
N TYR A 107 -7.74 1.63 5.83
CA TYR A 107 -8.03 1.33 7.24
C TYR A 107 -8.11 2.65 8.03
N GLY A 108 -9.15 3.44 7.77
CA GLY A 108 -9.30 4.79 8.32
C GLY A 108 -8.93 5.89 7.33
N THR A 109 -8.38 7.01 7.83
CA THR A 109 -8.07 8.19 7.01
C THR A 109 -6.77 7.99 6.23
N PRO A 110 -6.79 7.93 4.88
CA PRO A 110 -5.56 7.82 4.10
C PRO A 110 -4.79 9.14 4.17
N TYR A 111 -3.55 9.09 4.68
CA TYR A 111 -2.65 10.26 4.67
C TYR A 111 -1.93 10.41 3.33
N PHE A 112 -1.52 9.30 2.72
CA PHE A 112 -0.99 9.21 1.37
C PHE A 112 -1.18 7.78 0.86
N MET A 113 -1.11 7.60 -0.46
CA MET A 113 -1.09 6.28 -1.09
C MET A 113 0.07 6.24 -2.06
N SER A 114 0.79 5.13 -2.07
CA SER A 114 1.96 4.91 -2.91
C SER A 114 1.78 3.69 -3.82
N VAL A 115 2.65 3.61 -4.84
CA VAL A 115 2.91 2.43 -5.65
C VAL A 115 4.42 2.27 -5.74
N ASP A 116 4.91 1.10 -5.36
CA ASP A 116 6.34 0.78 -5.47
C ASP A 116 6.67 0.37 -6.89
N VAL A 117 7.73 0.99 -7.44
CA VAL A 117 8.05 0.91 -8.86
C VAL A 117 9.53 0.64 -9.12
N ASP A 118 9.78 -0.02 -10.25
CA ASP A 118 11.11 -0.12 -10.84
C ASP A 118 11.13 0.56 -12.21
N PHE A 119 12.23 1.25 -12.48
CA PHE A 119 12.51 1.78 -13.80
C PHE A 119 14.01 1.78 -14.05
N SER A 120 14.37 1.61 -15.33
CA SER A 120 15.76 1.64 -15.73
C SER A 120 15.91 2.34 -17.06
N GLN A 121 17.08 2.93 -17.26
CA GLN A 121 17.42 3.53 -18.53
C GLN A 121 18.89 3.36 -18.85
N VAL A 122 19.17 3.04 -20.12
CA VAL A 122 20.51 2.89 -20.65
C VAL A 122 20.76 3.97 -21.70
N ILE A 123 21.82 4.74 -21.51
CA ILE A 123 22.28 5.76 -22.45
C ILE A 123 23.57 5.27 -23.10
N SER A 124 23.55 5.02 -24.40
CA SER A 124 24.77 4.70 -25.15
C SER A 124 25.64 5.94 -25.34
N MET A 125 26.90 5.85 -24.92
CA MET A 125 27.88 6.91 -25.09
C MET A 125 28.43 6.86 -26.52
N ARG A 126 28.56 8.03 -27.15
CA ARG A 126 29.01 8.16 -28.53
C ARG A 126 30.32 8.93 -28.61
N PRO A 127 31.22 8.54 -29.54
CA PRO A 127 32.44 9.31 -29.79
C PRO A 127 32.13 10.76 -30.14
N GLY A 128 32.83 11.71 -29.51
CA GLY A 128 32.68 13.15 -29.76
C GLY A 128 31.54 13.83 -29.01
N ALA A 129 30.68 13.08 -28.30
CA ALA A 129 29.68 13.65 -27.41
C ALA A 129 30.20 13.71 -25.96
N ASN A 130 30.19 14.92 -25.40
CA ASN A 130 30.66 15.17 -24.02
C ASN A 130 29.52 15.36 -23.02
N THR A 131 28.26 15.36 -23.49
CA THR A 131 27.10 15.63 -22.66
C THR A 131 25.96 14.72 -23.05
N TYR A 132 25.33 14.13 -22.04
CA TYR A 132 24.15 13.28 -22.18
C TYR A 132 23.09 13.77 -21.21
N ASN A 133 21.83 13.67 -21.60
CA ASN A 133 20.71 14.09 -20.76
C ASN A 133 19.74 12.93 -20.61
N MET A 134 19.15 12.83 -19.42
CA MET A 134 18.02 11.96 -19.13
C MET A 134 16.95 12.77 -18.46
N SER A 135 15.72 12.70 -18.97
CA SER A 135 14.53 13.24 -18.32
C SER A 135 13.60 12.09 -17.94
N TRP A 136 13.18 12.10 -16.69
CA TRP A 136 12.15 11.19 -16.19
C TRP A 136 10.88 12.00 -15.88
N HIS A 137 9.73 11.42 -16.19
CA HIS A 137 8.42 11.98 -15.93
C HIS A 137 7.55 10.94 -15.24
N ALA A 138 6.73 11.38 -14.29
CA ALA A 138 5.73 10.54 -13.67
C ALA A 138 4.74 9.99 -14.73
N PRO A 139 4.21 8.77 -14.55
CA PRO A 139 3.32 8.10 -15.51
C PRO A 139 1.91 8.71 -15.51
N GLY A 140 1.80 9.95 -15.98
CA GLY A 140 0.58 10.74 -15.97
C GLY A 140 0.60 11.80 -14.88
N ARG A 141 -0.55 12.46 -14.69
CA ARG A 141 -0.68 13.57 -13.73
C ARG A 141 -1.17 13.09 -12.36
N SER A 142 -1.69 11.87 -12.28
CA SER A 142 -2.10 11.22 -11.04
C SER A 142 -0.95 10.82 -10.12
N PHE A 143 0.30 10.89 -10.59
CA PHE A 143 1.48 10.40 -9.86
C PHE A 143 2.52 11.50 -9.64
N ALA A 144 3.25 11.39 -8.53
CA ALA A 144 4.47 12.13 -8.25
C ALA A 144 5.49 11.19 -7.61
N LEU A 145 6.77 11.45 -7.83
CA LEU A 145 7.84 10.72 -7.14
C LEU A 145 7.75 11.03 -5.64
N ASP A 146 7.66 9.99 -4.81
CA ASP A 146 7.81 10.14 -3.36
C ASP A 146 9.30 10.22 -3.02
N TYR A 147 9.98 9.12 -3.33
CA TYR A 147 11.42 8.97 -3.25
C TYR A 147 11.94 8.03 -4.34
N ALA A 148 13.23 8.12 -4.64
CA ALA A 148 13.95 7.11 -5.41
C ALA A 148 15.42 7.02 -5.01
N PHE A 149 15.88 5.78 -4.82
CA PHE A 149 17.28 5.39 -4.71
C PHE A 149 17.75 4.82 -6.05
N LEU A 150 18.66 5.52 -6.71
CA LEU A 150 19.15 5.17 -8.04
C LEU A 150 20.62 4.81 -8.01
N ASN A 151 20.97 3.69 -8.65
CA ASN A 151 22.36 3.37 -8.95
C ASN A 151 22.68 3.75 -10.40
N ILE A 152 23.60 4.68 -10.57
CA ILE A 152 24.09 5.13 -11.87
C ILE A 152 25.48 4.55 -12.09
N THR A 153 25.61 3.69 -13.10
CA THR A 153 26.85 2.99 -13.45
C THR A 153 27.42 3.48 -14.78
N GLY A 154 28.74 3.62 -14.83
CA GLY A 154 29.52 3.96 -16.03
C GLY A 154 30.87 4.57 -15.64
N CYS A 155 31.62 5.13 -16.59
CA CYS A 155 32.97 5.67 -16.35
C CYS A 155 33.16 7.11 -16.84
N ASP A 156 33.94 7.88 -16.07
CA ASP A 156 34.48 9.22 -16.39
C ASP A 156 33.46 10.30 -16.74
N PHE A 157 32.46 10.47 -15.88
CA PHE A 157 31.49 11.57 -15.98
C PHE A 157 31.07 12.14 -14.63
N ASP A 158 30.67 13.41 -14.67
CA ASP A 158 29.95 14.09 -13.59
C ASP A 158 28.44 13.97 -13.80
N ILE A 159 27.69 13.80 -12.71
CA ILE A 159 26.22 13.74 -12.69
C ILE A 159 25.68 15.01 -12.06
N TYR A 160 24.82 15.71 -12.79
CA TYR A 160 24.13 16.91 -12.33
C TYR A 160 22.63 16.68 -12.33
N LEU A 161 21.95 17.04 -11.24
CA LEU A 161 20.51 17.26 -11.22
C LEU A 161 20.23 18.69 -11.68
N ILE A 162 19.41 18.83 -12.72
CA ILE A 162 19.07 20.13 -13.30
C ILE A 162 17.81 20.66 -12.63
N ASP A 163 17.93 21.84 -12.03
CA ASP A 163 16.80 22.65 -11.58
C ASP A 163 16.19 23.36 -12.80
N GLN A 164 14.96 22.99 -13.17
CA GLN A 164 14.27 23.55 -14.33
C GLN A 164 13.93 25.04 -14.17
N ASP A 165 13.75 25.53 -12.94
CA ASP A 165 13.35 26.92 -12.68
C ASP A 165 14.55 27.87 -12.73
N ARG A 166 15.75 27.37 -12.39
CA ARG A 166 16.96 28.20 -12.25
C ARG A 166 17.99 27.99 -13.36
N ASN A 167 17.75 27.02 -14.25
CA ASN A 167 18.71 26.58 -15.26
C ASN A 167 20.12 26.32 -14.67
N SER A 168 20.15 25.90 -13.40
CA SER A 168 21.35 25.61 -12.64
C SER A 168 21.37 24.12 -12.28
N GLY A 169 22.57 23.55 -12.23
CA GLY A 169 22.74 22.12 -11.94
C GLY A 169 23.45 21.93 -10.60
N VAL A 170 22.87 21.12 -9.72
CA VAL A 170 23.57 20.64 -8.53
C VAL A 170 24.35 19.40 -8.92
N ARG A 171 25.68 19.42 -8.75
CA ARG A 171 26.50 18.22 -8.95
C ARG A 171 26.20 17.24 -7.83
N LEU A 172 25.64 16.09 -8.18
CA LEU A 172 25.32 15.04 -7.24
C LEU A 172 26.52 14.14 -6.99
N CYS A 173 27.24 13.78 -8.05
CA CYS A 173 28.32 12.81 -7.97
C CYS A 173 29.29 12.91 -9.13
N THR A 174 30.50 12.37 -8.94
CA THR A 174 31.51 12.17 -9.99
C THR A 174 31.83 10.68 -10.04
N VAL A 175 31.77 10.09 -11.23
CA VAL A 175 32.05 8.66 -11.45
C VAL A 175 33.35 8.51 -12.20
N THR A 176 34.30 7.77 -11.62
CA THR A 176 35.62 7.51 -12.17
C THR A 176 35.90 6.01 -12.19
N CYS A 177 36.73 5.55 -13.12
CA CYS A 177 37.12 4.15 -13.21
C CYS A 177 38.65 4.02 -13.09
N PRO A 178 39.16 3.15 -12.20
CA PRO A 178 40.60 3.03 -11.94
C PRO A 178 41.33 2.34 -13.10
N ASP A 179 40.66 1.40 -13.76
CA ASP A 179 41.18 0.64 -14.88
C ASP A 179 40.06 0.37 -15.92
N LYS A 180 40.47 -0.08 -17.12
CA LYS A 180 39.56 -0.34 -18.24
C LYS A 180 38.81 -1.68 -18.13
N GLU A 181 39.21 -2.55 -17.20
CA GLU A 181 38.71 -3.91 -16.99
C GLU A 181 37.69 -4.01 -15.85
N ILE A 182 37.48 -2.93 -15.09
CA ILE A 182 36.52 -2.87 -13.98
C ILE A 182 35.15 -3.40 -14.42
N THR A 183 34.65 -4.37 -13.66
CA THR A 183 33.37 -5.00 -13.94
C THR A 183 32.24 -4.26 -13.23
N GLU A 184 31.03 -4.33 -13.80
CA GLU A 184 29.82 -3.80 -13.14
C GLU A 184 29.62 -4.37 -11.73
N LYS A 185 30.00 -5.64 -11.52
CA LYS A 185 29.93 -6.29 -10.20
C LYS A 185 30.83 -5.62 -9.17
N VAL A 186 32.06 -5.27 -9.53
CA VAL A 186 33.00 -4.56 -8.65
C VAL A 186 32.52 -3.13 -8.40
N ALA A 187 32.05 -2.45 -9.45
CA ALA A 187 31.51 -1.09 -9.32
C ALA A 187 30.30 -1.03 -8.37
N ARG A 188 29.39 -2.01 -8.44
CA ARG A 188 28.19 -2.08 -7.59
C ARG A 188 28.45 -2.53 -6.15
N GLN A 189 29.62 -3.09 -5.82
CA GLN A 189 29.93 -3.49 -4.45
C GLN A 189 30.01 -2.28 -3.50
N ASN A 190 30.59 -1.18 -3.98
CA ASN A 190 30.72 0.09 -3.25
C ASN A 190 30.40 1.25 -4.21
N CYS A 191 29.11 1.56 -4.36
CA CYS A 191 28.60 2.53 -5.33
C CYS A 191 28.78 3.99 -4.86
N ASN A 192 30.04 4.42 -4.69
CA ASN A 192 30.40 5.73 -4.16
C ASN A 192 31.45 6.45 -5.03
N GLY A 193 31.14 6.57 -6.33
CA GLY A 193 31.95 7.30 -7.31
C GLY A 193 33.01 6.46 -8.05
N THR A 194 33.20 5.18 -7.71
CA THR A 194 34.10 4.26 -8.45
C THR A 194 33.29 3.34 -9.36
N GLY A 195 33.14 3.70 -10.64
CA GLY A 195 32.34 2.99 -11.64
C GLY A 195 30.81 3.00 -11.41
N CYS A 196 30.37 3.49 -10.25
CA CYS A 196 28.98 3.53 -9.83
C CYS A 196 28.77 4.68 -8.84
N CYS A 197 27.62 5.34 -8.89
CA CYS A 197 27.18 6.26 -7.84
C CYS A 197 25.72 6.07 -7.47
N THR A 198 25.46 5.99 -6.16
CA THR A 198 24.11 5.98 -5.60
C THR A 198 23.61 7.41 -5.40
N ILE A 199 22.40 7.67 -5.84
CA ILE A 199 21.72 8.96 -5.74
C ILE A 199 20.38 8.75 -5.05
N GLU A 200 20.08 9.62 -4.09
CA GLU A 200 18.81 9.68 -3.38
C GLU A 200 18.04 10.91 -3.86
N LEU A 201 16.76 10.72 -4.16
CA LEU A 201 15.83 11.75 -4.61
C LEU A 201 14.61 11.79 -3.70
N ASP A 202 14.65 12.55 -2.60
CA ASP A 202 13.51 12.67 -1.65
C ASP A 202 12.58 13.84 -1.95
N THR A 203 12.44 14.19 -3.23
CA THR A 203 11.71 15.38 -3.64
C THR A 203 10.45 14.99 -4.40
N ARG A 204 9.33 15.61 -4.01
CA ARG A 204 8.00 15.46 -4.62
C ARG A 204 7.99 16.02 -6.04
N LEU A 205 8.54 15.26 -6.97
CA LEU A 205 8.78 15.67 -8.35
C LEU A 205 7.81 14.96 -9.29
N SER A 206 7.13 15.73 -10.12
CA SER A 206 6.42 15.20 -11.29
C SER A 206 7.39 14.86 -12.43
N ALA A 207 8.59 15.46 -12.42
CA ALA A 207 9.65 15.21 -13.37
C ALA A 207 11.01 15.62 -12.80
N PHE A 208 12.07 14.95 -13.25
CA PHE A 208 13.45 15.37 -12.99
C PHE A 208 14.32 15.18 -14.23
N GLN A 209 15.43 15.91 -14.29
CA GLN A 209 16.39 15.79 -15.38
C GLN A 209 17.81 15.66 -14.84
N PHE A 210 18.50 14.61 -15.29
CA PHE A 210 19.94 14.46 -15.13
C PHE A 210 20.69 14.95 -16.36
N LYS A 211 21.83 15.59 -16.10
CA LYS A 211 22.85 15.92 -17.10
C LYS A 211 24.14 15.22 -16.71
N PHE A 212 24.65 14.41 -17.62
CA PHE A 212 25.92 13.72 -17.50
C PHE A 212 26.96 14.46 -18.33
N VAL A 213 28.08 14.84 -17.72
CA VAL A 213 29.19 15.53 -18.40
C VAL A 213 30.40 14.62 -18.40
N HIS A 214 30.74 14.09 -19.56
CA HIS A 214 31.88 13.20 -19.74
C HIS A 214 33.18 14.00 -19.79
N HIS A 215 34.18 13.59 -19.03
CA HIS A 215 35.47 14.26 -18.92
C HIS A 215 36.67 13.37 -19.31
N GLY A 216 36.43 12.15 -19.82
CA GLY A 216 37.49 11.30 -20.35
C GLY A 216 38.22 11.98 -21.52
N LYS A 217 39.54 12.12 -21.42
CA LYS A 217 40.39 12.60 -22.53
C LYS A 217 40.20 11.67 -23.72
N GLY A 218 39.73 12.24 -24.83
CA GLY A 218 39.44 11.50 -26.05
C GLY A 218 40.65 10.74 -26.59
N GLU A 219 40.70 9.44 -26.29
CA GLU A 219 41.34 8.45 -27.15
C GLU A 219 40.38 7.28 -27.29
N LEU A 220 39.60 7.34 -28.36
CA LEU A 220 38.89 6.20 -28.90
C LEU A 220 39.91 5.26 -29.58
N GLU A 221 40.84 4.71 -28.81
CA GLU A 221 41.51 3.51 -29.25
C GLU A 221 40.46 2.39 -29.28
N ALA A 222 40.06 2.03 -30.49
CA ALA A 222 39.28 0.83 -30.79
C ALA A 222 40.13 -0.38 -30.37
N ARG A 223 39.96 -0.86 -29.13
CA ARG A 223 40.54 -2.10 -28.64
C ARG A 223 39.53 -2.91 -27.84
N THR A 224 39.61 -4.21 -28.03
CA THR A 224 38.60 -5.26 -27.79
C THR A 224 38.37 -5.68 -26.34
N ASN A 225 38.96 -5.01 -25.33
CA ASN A 225 38.94 -5.46 -23.93
C ASN A 225 38.45 -4.40 -22.92
N LYS A 226 37.60 -3.44 -23.33
CA LYS A 226 36.99 -2.49 -22.39
C LYS A 226 35.68 -3.06 -21.82
N SER A 227 35.44 -2.80 -20.54
CA SER A 227 34.16 -3.09 -19.88
C SER A 227 33.01 -2.26 -20.48
N SER A 228 31.77 -2.77 -20.39
CA SER A 228 30.56 -2.08 -20.84
C SER A 228 30.36 -0.71 -20.19
N LEU A 229 30.92 -0.50 -19.00
CA LEU A 229 30.86 0.77 -18.25
C LEU A 229 31.43 1.97 -19.01
N TRP A 230 32.30 1.74 -19.99
CA TRP A 230 32.92 2.80 -20.80
C TRP A 230 32.05 3.25 -21.99
N ASP A 231 31.09 2.43 -22.39
CA ASP A 231 30.28 2.64 -23.60
C ASP A 231 28.83 3.01 -23.29
N ARG A 232 28.40 2.88 -22.03
CA ARG A 232 27.03 3.20 -21.61
C ARG A 232 26.98 3.76 -20.19
N ILE A 233 26.02 4.65 -19.99
CA ILE A 233 25.54 5.05 -18.66
C ILE A 233 24.29 4.23 -18.39
N ASN A 234 24.27 3.46 -17.31
CA ASN A 234 23.14 2.64 -16.93
C ASN A 234 22.58 3.13 -15.59
N ILE A 235 21.34 3.59 -15.62
CA ILE A 235 20.57 4.07 -14.48
C ILE A 235 19.59 2.96 -14.12
N THR A 236 19.70 2.45 -12.89
CA THR A 236 18.79 1.42 -12.38
C THR A 236 18.28 1.81 -11.01
N THR A 237 16.99 1.66 -10.79
CA THR A 237 16.38 1.82 -9.47
C THR A 237 16.86 0.71 -8.53
N VAL A 238 17.09 1.09 -7.28
CA VAL A 238 17.29 0.18 -6.14
C VAL A 238 15.96 0.03 -5.41
N ASP A 239 15.34 1.18 -5.13
CA ASP A 239 14.05 1.31 -4.50
C ASP A 239 13.41 2.64 -4.93
N ALA A 240 12.13 2.65 -5.26
CA ALA A 240 11.41 3.86 -5.61
C ALA A 240 9.91 3.70 -5.38
N SER A 241 9.29 4.79 -4.96
CA SER A 241 7.86 4.86 -4.68
C SER A 241 7.24 6.08 -5.36
N LEU A 242 6.05 5.89 -5.92
CA LEU A 242 5.23 6.96 -6.49
C LEU A 242 4.02 7.22 -5.61
N LEU A 243 3.86 8.45 -5.14
CA LEU A 243 2.59 8.90 -4.58
C LEU A 243 1.54 8.98 -5.69
N TRP A 244 0.30 8.60 -5.40
CA TRP A 244 -0.81 8.76 -6.32
C TRP A 244 -2.05 9.36 -5.69
N SER A 245 -2.87 10.03 -6.51
CA SER A 245 -4.10 10.69 -6.11
C SER A 245 -5.13 10.74 -7.26
N ILE A 246 -6.40 10.97 -6.91
CA ILE A 246 -7.46 11.24 -7.87
C ILE A 246 -7.43 12.70 -8.29
N VAL A 247 -7.19 12.93 -9.57
CA VAL A 247 -6.97 14.25 -10.20
C VAL A 247 -8.18 14.73 -11.02
N ASP A 248 -9.36 14.19 -10.77
CA ASP A 248 -10.59 14.62 -11.44
C ASP A 248 -11.02 16.02 -10.98
N GLN A 249 -10.62 16.39 -9.77
CA GLN A 249 -10.79 17.69 -9.14
C GLN A 249 -9.53 17.98 -8.30
N PRO A 250 -9.14 19.26 -8.13
CA PRO A 250 -7.94 19.61 -7.37
C PRO A 250 -8.10 19.32 -5.88
N THR A 251 -9.30 19.49 -5.31
CA THR A 251 -9.55 19.30 -3.87
C THR A 251 -10.89 18.62 -3.60
N CYS A 252 -11.04 18.08 -2.40
CA CYS A 252 -12.30 17.61 -1.85
C CYS A 252 -13.36 18.70 -1.84
N ALA A 253 -13.00 19.94 -1.50
CA ALA A 253 -13.95 21.05 -1.50
C ALA A 253 -14.58 21.26 -2.88
N SER A 254 -13.77 21.19 -3.95
CA SER A 254 -14.23 21.35 -5.34
C SER A 254 -15.15 20.23 -5.83
N THR A 255 -15.16 19.07 -5.17
CA THR A 255 -16.05 17.95 -5.55
C THR A 255 -17.51 18.15 -5.12
N ARG A 256 -17.79 19.07 -4.19
CA ARG A 256 -19.14 19.28 -3.64
C ARG A 256 -20.14 19.77 -4.68
N ASP A 257 -19.67 20.48 -5.69
CA ASP A 257 -20.49 21.10 -6.74
C ASP A 257 -20.62 20.22 -8.00
N ASN A 258 -19.74 19.24 -8.19
CA ASN A 258 -19.69 18.40 -9.39
C ASN A 258 -19.66 16.89 -9.05
N ARG A 259 -20.83 16.35 -8.66
CA ARG A 259 -20.97 14.95 -8.24
C ARG A 259 -20.79 13.91 -9.35
N THR A 260 -20.80 14.29 -10.62
CA THR A 260 -20.70 13.32 -11.73
C THR A 260 -19.32 12.68 -11.84
N ASN A 261 -18.26 13.37 -11.37
CA ASN A 261 -16.87 12.90 -11.42
C ASN A 261 -16.27 12.65 -10.02
N TYR A 262 -17.11 12.54 -8.99
CA TYR A 262 -16.65 12.23 -7.63
C TYR A 262 -16.22 10.77 -7.52
N ALA A 263 -15.00 10.51 -7.03
CA ALA A 263 -14.42 9.16 -7.01
C ALA A 263 -14.80 8.35 -5.76
N CYS A 264 -15.16 8.99 -4.64
CA CYS A 264 -15.50 8.30 -3.39
C CYS A 264 -16.96 7.85 -3.43
N ILE A 265 -17.24 6.84 -4.24
CA ILE A 265 -18.60 6.42 -4.57
C ILE A 265 -19.17 5.37 -3.62
N SER A 266 -18.36 4.79 -2.73
CA SER A 266 -18.88 3.86 -1.73
C SER A 266 -19.76 4.59 -0.71
N SER A 267 -20.84 3.94 -0.27
CA SER A 267 -21.47 4.30 1.01
C SER A 267 -20.43 4.20 2.13
N TYR A 268 -20.49 5.12 3.10
CA TYR A 268 -19.51 5.22 4.19
C TYR A 268 -18.08 5.50 3.71
N SER A 269 -17.93 6.32 2.67
CA SER A 269 -16.63 6.85 2.25
C SER A 269 -16.61 8.37 2.25
N LYS A 270 -15.42 8.93 2.45
CA LYS A 270 -15.15 10.36 2.48
C LYS A 270 -13.93 10.70 1.63
N CYS A 271 -13.91 11.94 1.19
CA CYS A 271 -12.79 12.53 0.50
C CYS A 271 -11.80 13.14 1.49
N TYR A 272 -10.52 12.97 1.21
CA TYR A 272 -9.39 13.54 1.93
C TYR A 272 -8.49 14.32 0.98
N ASP A 273 -8.23 15.58 1.28
CA ASP A 273 -7.21 16.36 0.58
C ASP A 273 -5.84 15.80 0.95
N ASN A 274 -4.93 15.67 -0.02
CA ASN A 274 -3.57 15.21 0.25
C ASN A 274 -2.74 16.36 0.86
N PRO A 275 -2.37 16.31 2.15
CA PRO A 275 -1.64 17.42 2.78
C PRO A 275 -0.20 17.54 2.28
N LEU A 276 0.36 16.47 1.71
CA LEU A 276 1.71 16.43 1.18
C LEU A 276 1.78 16.98 -0.25
N THR A 277 0.70 16.85 -1.01
CA THR A 277 0.63 17.35 -2.39
C THR A 277 -0.73 18.02 -2.63
N PRO A 278 -0.95 19.25 -2.11
CA PRO A 278 -2.25 19.93 -2.20
C PRO A 278 -2.76 20.13 -3.63
N ASP A 279 -1.83 20.16 -4.60
CA ASP A 279 -2.14 20.35 -6.03
C ASP A 279 -2.28 19.04 -6.82
N LEU A 280 -2.01 17.87 -6.19
CA LEU A 280 -2.04 16.56 -6.86
C LEU A 280 -3.40 15.86 -6.74
N GLY A 281 -4.44 16.55 -6.27
CA GLY A 281 -5.81 16.01 -6.18
C GLY A 281 -6.16 15.47 -4.79
N TYR A 282 -7.08 14.50 -4.74
CA TYR A 282 -7.65 13.98 -3.51
C TYR A 282 -7.65 12.45 -3.43
N LEU A 283 -7.82 11.94 -2.22
CA LEU A 283 -7.95 10.52 -1.91
C LEU A 283 -9.34 10.20 -1.36
N CYS A 284 -9.74 8.95 -1.46
CA CYS A 284 -10.95 8.45 -0.82
C CYS A 284 -10.58 7.49 0.30
N GLY A 285 -11.27 7.59 1.42
CA GLY A 285 -11.13 6.69 2.56
C GLY A 285 -12.49 6.25 3.10
N CYS A 286 -12.54 5.08 3.71
CA CYS A 286 -13.73 4.62 4.42
C CYS A 286 -13.90 5.34 5.76
N ASP A 287 -15.16 5.53 6.18
CA ASP A 287 -15.50 6.06 7.50
C ASP A 287 -14.97 5.16 8.62
N SER A 288 -14.76 5.73 9.81
CA SER A 288 -14.44 4.96 11.01
C SER A 288 -15.39 3.77 11.20
N GLY A 289 -14.82 2.59 11.40
CA GLY A 289 -15.57 1.34 11.55
C GLY A 289 -15.92 0.64 10.24
N TYR A 290 -15.50 1.21 9.11
CA TYR A 290 -15.60 0.60 7.79
C TYR A 290 -14.21 0.45 7.18
N SER A 291 -14.05 -0.59 6.38
CA SER A 291 -12.82 -0.90 5.65
C SER A 291 -13.17 -1.45 4.28
N GLY A 292 -12.24 -1.34 3.34
CA GLY A 292 -12.38 -1.84 1.99
C GLY A 292 -12.07 -0.76 0.97
N ASN A 293 -12.63 -0.90 -0.23
CA ASN A 293 -12.31 -0.05 -1.37
C ASN A 293 -13.32 1.12 -1.49
N PRO A 294 -12.94 2.36 -1.18
CA PRO A 294 -13.86 3.50 -1.20
C PRO A 294 -14.22 3.97 -2.61
N TYR A 295 -13.47 3.52 -3.63
CA TYR A 295 -13.66 3.89 -5.03
C TYR A 295 -14.68 3.00 -5.76
N VAL A 296 -15.23 1.99 -5.08
CA VAL A 296 -16.23 1.06 -5.63
C VAL A 296 -17.53 1.19 -4.86
N ARG A 297 -18.69 1.16 -5.55
CA ARG A 297 -19.98 1.21 -4.85
C ARG A 297 -20.10 0.04 -3.87
N ASN A 298 -20.48 0.34 -2.63
CA ASN A 298 -20.55 -0.62 -1.50
C ASN A 298 -19.21 -1.30 -1.16
N GLY A 299 -18.08 -0.71 -1.57
CA GLY A 299 -16.75 -1.27 -1.31
C GLY A 299 -16.26 -1.02 0.12
N CYS A 300 -16.71 0.04 0.79
CA CYS A 300 -16.53 0.21 2.23
C CYS A 300 -17.58 -0.61 2.98
N GLN A 301 -17.11 -1.67 3.64
CA GLN A 301 -17.93 -2.56 4.45
C GLN A 301 -17.58 -2.41 5.92
N ARG A 302 -18.54 -2.70 6.79
CA ARG A 302 -18.30 -2.62 8.24
C ARG A 302 -17.18 -3.57 8.65
N ASP A 303 -16.19 -3.07 9.39
CA ASP A 303 -15.11 -3.89 9.95
C ASP A 303 -15.70 -4.85 10.99
N ASN A 304 -15.80 -6.11 10.60
CA ASN A 304 -16.21 -7.22 11.47
C ASN A 304 -15.02 -8.16 11.76
N GLY A 305 -13.78 -7.70 11.54
CA GLY A 305 -12.58 -8.52 11.68
C GLY A 305 -12.17 -8.81 13.12
N TYR A 306 -12.78 -8.12 14.09
CA TYR A 306 -12.54 -8.37 15.52
C TYR A 306 -13.47 -9.46 16.06
N ILE A 307 -12.87 -10.54 16.54
CA ILE A 307 -13.53 -11.69 17.16
C ILE A 307 -13.30 -11.60 18.68
N PRO A 308 -14.34 -11.34 19.49
CA PRO A 308 -14.20 -11.09 20.93
C PRO A 308 -14.06 -12.37 21.78
N ALA A 309 -13.53 -13.44 21.20
CA ALA A 309 -13.30 -14.71 21.87
C ALA A 309 -12.27 -15.56 21.14
N GLU A 310 -11.50 -16.33 21.90
CA GLU A 310 -10.63 -17.37 21.37
C GLU A 310 -11.47 -18.48 20.73
N GLN A 311 -11.12 -18.86 19.50
CA GLN A 311 -11.78 -19.92 18.75
C GLN A 311 -11.11 -21.29 18.96
N LYS A 312 -9.87 -21.28 19.45
CA LYS A 312 -9.06 -22.48 19.70
C LYS A 312 -8.84 -22.68 21.20
N ALA A 313 -8.95 -23.93 21.65
CA ALA A 313 -8.57 -24.30 23.01
C ALA A 313 -7.05 -24.49 23.14
N ASN A 314 -6.49 -24.24 24.33
CA ASN A 314 -5.07 -24.43 24.67
C ASN A 314 -4.11 -23.59 23.81
N CYS A 315 -4.42 -22.31 23.62
CA CYS A 315 -3.54 -21.37 22.94
C CYS A 315 -2.22 -21.18 23.68
N SER A 316 -1.11 -21.13 22.95
CA SER A 316 0.18 -20.70 23.49
C SER A 316 0.13 -19.23 23.89
N ARG A 317 0.51 -18.92 25.14
CA ARG A 317 0.39 -17.57 25.75
C ARG A 317 1.73 -16.94 26.13
N SER A 318 2.82 -17.46 25.59
CA SER A 318 4.15 -16.94 25.87
C SER A 318 5.12 -17.24 24.73
N CYS A 319 6.04 -16.32 24.46
CA CYS A 319 7.21 -16.53 23.63
C CYS A 319 8.46 -16.27 24.49
N GLY A 320 9.08 -17.35 24.97
CA GLY A 320 10.11 -17.25 26.00
C GLY A 320 9.58 -16.57 27.27
N ASN A 321 10.21 -15.47 27.67
CA ASN A 321 9.82 -14.70 28.85
C ASN A 321 8.72 -13.66 28.58
N ILE A 322 8.29 -13.50 27.33
CA ILE A 322 7.27 -12.50 26.96
C ILE A 322 5.89 -13.16 27.02
N SER A 323 5.01 -12.59 27.83
CA SER A 323 3.61 -12.99 27.90
C SER A 323 2.83 -12.46 26.70
N VAL A 324 2.00 -13.32 26.10
CA VAL A 324 1.15 -13.02 24.93
C VAL A 324 -0.33 -13.17 25.30
N PRO A 325 -0.89 -12.23 26.08
CA PRO A 325 -2.29 -12.27 26.48
C PRO A 325 -3.21 -11.91 25.32
N PHE A 326 -4.43 -12.46 25.32
CA PHE A 326 -5.51 -12.02 24.43
C PHE A 326 -5.75 -10.50 24.60
N PRO A 327 -5.94 -9.70 23.54
CA PRO A 327 -6.36 -10.07 22.18
C PRO A 327 -5.23 -10.50 21.23
N PHE A 328 -3.98 -10.52 21.70
CA PHE A 328 -2.84 -11.03 20.94
C PHE A 328 -2.79 -12.56 20.94
N GLY A 329 -2.13 -13.13 19.94
CA GLY A 329 -2.00 -14.58 19.82
C GLY A 329 -0.95 -15.00 18.82
N LEU A 330 -0.42 -16.21 19.00
CA LEU A 330 0.64 -16.79 18.17
C LEU A 330 0.10 -17.70 17.05
N GLU A 331 -1.17 -18.07 17.15
CA GLU A 331 -1.77 -19.15 16.38
C GLU A 331 -3.15 -18.73 15.87
N GLU A 332 -3.56 -19.29 14.74
CA GLU A 332 -4.90 -19.06 14.20
C GLU A 332 -5.97 -19.47 15.21
N GLY A 333 -6.96 -18.58 15.41
CA GLY A 333 -8.00 -18.73 16.42
C GLY A 333 -7.60 -18.33 17.84
N CYS A 334 -6.35 -17.91 18.09
CA CYS A 334 -5.86 -17.49 19.41
C CYS A 334 -5.67 -15.98 19.58
N PHE A 335 -5.87 -15.20 18.52
CA PHE A 335 -5.86 -13.73 18.49
C PHE A 335 -7.24 -13.21 18.07
N ALA A 336 -7.56 -11.98 18.45
CA ALA A 336 -8.87 -11.39 18.17
C ALA A 336 -9.04 -10.88 16.73
N ARG A 337 -7.94 -10.49 16.07
CA ARG A 337 -7.92 -10.11 14.65
C ARG A 337 -6.51 -10.28 14.08
N LYS A 338 -6.36 -10.35 12.76
CA LYS A 338 -5.06 -10.59 12.09
C LYS A 338 -3.94 -9.65 12.53
N LEU A 339 -4.24 -8.36 12.75
CA LEU A 339 -3.27 -7.38 13.28
C LEU A 339 -2.72 -7.68 14.69
N PHE A 340 -3.35 -8.59 15.44
CA PHE A 340 -2.88 -9.03 16.75
C PHE A 340 -2.23 -10.43 16.70
N GLN A 341 -2.07 -10.99 15.50
CA GLN A 341 -1.23 -12.16 15.31
C GLN A 341 0.23 -11.74 15.46
N LEU A 342 0.97 -12.45 16.31
CA LEU A 342 2.39 -12.25 16.51
C LEU A 342 3.15 -13.51 16.11
N ASN A 343 4.39 -13.35 15.65
CA ASN A 343 5.25 -14.46 15.28
C ASN A 343 6.34 -14.68 16.34
N CYS A 344 6.33 -15.86 16.99
CA CYS A 344 7.39 -16.28 17.90
C CYS A 344 8.43 -17.07 17.11
N THR A 345 9.52 -16.42 16.71
CA THR A 345 10.56 -17.04 15.88
C THR A 345 11.53 -17.87 16.71
N ASN A 346 11.77 -17.49 17.97
CA ASN A 346 12.64 -18.24 18.89
C ASN A 346 12.22 -18.03 20.35
N ALA A 347 11.65 -19.08 20.97
CA ALA A 347 11.24 -19.04 22.36
C ALA A 347 12.44 -18.94 23.34
N SER A 348 13.59 -19.51 23.01
CA SER A 348 14.76 -19.50 23.90
C SER A 348 15.37 -18.10 24.06
N SER A 349 15.33 -17.30 23.00
CA SER A 349 15.77 -15.89 23.03
C SER A 349 14.62 -14.90 23.23
N SER A 350 13.38 -15.39 23.44
CA SER A 350 12.16 -14.55 23.51
C SER A 350 11.98 -13.64 22.29
N SER A 351 12.29 -14.13 21.08
CA SER A 351 12.12 -13.36 19.85
C SER A 351 10.66 -13.45 19.38
N LEU A 352 9.92 -12.38 19.66
CA LEU A 352 8.52 -12.18 19.31
C LEU A 352 8.42 -10.96 18.39
N GLN A 353 7.67 -11.05 17.29
CA GLN A 353 7.70 -10.06 16.21
C GLN A 353 6.27 -9.76 15.73
N PHE A 354 6.01 -8.48 15.40
CA PHE A 354 4.83 -8.10 14.61
C PHE A 354 5.10 -8.39 13.13
N ASP A 355 6.26 -7.96 12.65
CA ASP A 355 6.77 -8.10 11.29
C ASP A 355 8.32 -8.17 11.34
N ASP A 356 8.97 -8.14 10.19
CA ASP A 356 10.42 -8.28 10.07
C ASP A 356 11.22 -7.10 10.69
N GLU A 357 10.57 -5.96 10.96
CA GLU A 357 11.20 -4.73 11.46
C GLU A 357 10.86 -4.43 12.93
N HIS A 358 9.72 -4.92 13.42
CA HIS A 358 9.16 -4.59 14.72
C HIS A 358 9.14 -5.80 15.66
N GLN A 359 10.10 -5.87 16.58
CA GLN A 359 10.14 -6.87 17.63
C GLN A 359 9.32 -6.43 18.85
N VAL A 360 8.55 -7.34 19.42
CA VAL A 360 7.78 -7.09 20.65
C VAL A 360 8.69 -7.35 21.85
N ALA A 361 8.87 -6.34 22.70
CA ALA A 361 9.60 -6.45 23.96
C ALA A 361 8.69 -6.86 25.12
N TYR A 362 7.47 -6.31 25.19
CA TYR A 362 6.46 -6.65 26.20
C TYR A 362 5.06 -6.23 25.77
N ILE A 363 4.04 -6.82 26.38
CA ILE A 363 2.63 -6.44 26.21
C ILE A 363 2.01 -6.17 27.58
N ASN A 364 1.55 -4.94 27.81
CA ASN A 364 0.87 -4.52 29.03
C ASN A 364 -0.62 -4.24 28.77
N ILE A 365 -1.45 -5.24 29.02
CA ILE A 365 -2.92 -5.18 28.86
C ILE A 365 -3.58 -4.10 29.72
N SER A 366 -3.10 -3.91 30.96
CA SER A 366 -3.71 -2.96 31.90
C SER A 366 -3.52 -1.51 31.44
N GLU A 367 -2.29 -1.19 31.03
CA GLU A 367 -1.94 0.16 30.59
C GLU A 367 -2.31 0.41 29.13
N GLY A 368 -2.49 -0.65 28.33
CA GLY A 368 -2.73 -0.50 26.90
C GLY A 368 -1.46 -0.15 26.14
N LEU A 369 -0.31 -0.70 26.55
CA LEU A 369 1.01 -0.44 25.94
C LEU A 369 1.67 -1.71 25.41
N VAL A 370 2.24 -1.63 24.22
CA VAL A 370 3.16 -2.64 23.68
C VAL A 370 4.54 -2.00 23.55
N GLY A 371 5.56 -2.66 24.07
CA GLY A 371 6.94 -2.25 23.87
C GLY A 371 7.45 -2.80 22.54
N ILE A 372 7.94 -1.93 21.67
CA ILE A 372 8.51 -2.27 20.36
C ILE A 372 10.02 -2.03 20.39
N ARG A 373 10.78 -3.01 19.92
CA ARG A 373 12.20 -2.91 19.61
C ARG A 373 12.36 -2.91 18.10
N TYR A 374 13.12 -1.96 17.59
CA TYR A 374 13.35 -1.83 16.16
C TYR A 374 14.58 -2.64 15.77
N THR A 375 14.67 -3.04 14.51
CA THR A 375 15.91 -3.64 13.99
C THR A 375 17.01 -2.58 13.87
N SER A 376 18.27 -3.02 13.91
CA SER A 376 19.43 -2.12 13.81
C SER A 376 19.45 -1.27 12.54
N TRP A 377 18.83 -1.75 11.45
CA TRP A 377 18.70 -1.00 10.21
C TRP A 377 17.74 0.18 10.37
N TYR A 378 16.53 -0.09 10.89
CA TYR A 378 15.53 0.94 11.13
C TYR A 378 16.01 1.97 12.17
N GLU A 379 16.73 1.52 13.21
CA GLU A 379 17.34 2.41 14.19
C GLU A 379 18.35 3.38 13.60
N GLN A 380 19.12 2.94 12.60
CA GLN A 380 20.12 3.75 11.90
C GLN A 380 19.50 4.77 10.95
N LEU A 381 18.33 4.48 10.39
CA LEU A 381 17.65 5.38 9.46
C LEU A 381 16.77 6.40 10.20
N GLU A 382 15.92 5.94 11.13
CA GLU A 382 14.87 6.78 11.72
C GLU A 382 15.28 7.51 13.00
N PHE A 383 16.18 6.93 13.80
CA PHE A 383 16.62 7.53 15.07
C PHE A 383 17.99 8.21 14.99
N LYS A 384 18.52 8.39 13.77
CA LYS A 384 19.75 9.14 13.54
C LYS A 384 19.48 10.64 13.64
N VAL A 385 20.28 11.33 14.45
CA VAL A 385 20.18 12.80 14.53
C VAL A 385 20.99 13.40 13.39
N TYR A 386 20.29 13.87 12.36
CA TYR A 386 20.91 14.62 11.28
C TYR A 386 21.01 16.12 11.63
N VAL A 387 22.24 16.64 11.61
CA VAL A 387 22.52 18.08 11.75
C VAL A 387 23.21 18.55 10.47
N PRO A 388 22.58 19.46 9.69
CA PRO A 388 23.15 19.91 8.43
C PRO A 388 24.59 20.41 8.58
N LYS A 389 25.47 19.96 7.67
CA LYS A 389 26.90 20.33 7.61
C LYS A 389 27.73 19.93 8.84
N GLN A 390 27.25 19.01 9.66
CA GLN A 390 28.02 18.40 10.74
C GLN A 390 28.20 16.90 10.51
N PRO A 391 29.26 16.29 11.05
CA PRO A 391 29.43 14.85 10.99
C PRO A 391 28.33 14.13 11.78
N ASP A 392 28.00 12.92 11.34
CA ASP A 392 27.01 12.05 11.97
C ASP A 392 27.57 11.46 13.28
N LEU A 393 27.43 12.20 14.39
CA LEU A 393 28.01 11.83 15.68
C LEU A 393 27.01 11.15 16.63
N TYR A 394 25.73 11.06 16.26
CA TYR A 394 24.67 10.51 17.11
C TYR A 394 24.00 9.32 16.42
N VAL A 395 23.92 8.22 17.14
CA VAL A 395 23.19 7.01 16.74
C VAL A 395 22.13 6.71 17.79
N GLY A 396 20.93 6.31 17.35
CA GLY A 396 19.88 5.85 18.25
C GLY A 396 20.28 4.54 18.90
N SER A 397 19.99 4.37 20.19
CA SER A 397 20.25 3.13 20.94
C SER A 397 19.01 2.24 21.12
N GLY A 398 17.86 2.65 20.57
CA GLY A 398 16.65 1.84 20.30
C GLY A 398 16.17 0.79 21.31
N GLU A 399 16.44 0.94 22.61
CA GLU A 399 16.18 -0.13 23.61
C GLU A 399 14.74 -0.66 23.66
N SER A 400 13.75 0.24 23.50
CA SER A 400 12.35 -0.05 23.13
C SER A 400 11.51 1.23 23.21
N SER A 401 10.51 1.37 22.33
CA SER A 401 9.48 2.42 22.36
C SER A 401 8.12 1.85 22.74
N SER A 402 7.38 2.52 23.62
CA SER A 402 6.02 2.12 23.99
C SER A 402 4.98 2.69 23.03
N VAL A 403 4.15 1.84 22.44
CA VAL A 403 3.01 2.24 21.59
C VAL A 403 1.68 1.86 22.22
N LYS A 404 0.64 2.67 22.00
CA LYS A 404 -0.75 2.35 22.39
C LYS A 404 -1.45 1.64 21.25
N TRP A 405 -2.39 0.75 21.55
CA TRP A 405 -3.25 0.12 20.54
C TRP A 405 -4.73 0.44 20.74
N ALA A 406 -5.48 0.37 19.65
CA ALA A 406 -6.94 0.26 19.66
C ALA A 406 -7.36 -1.11 19.11
N VAL A 407 -8.46 -1.67 19.61
CA VAL A 407 -8.98 -2.96 19.13
C VAL A 407 -9.81 -2.85 17.86
N ALA A 408 -10.45 -1.70 17.67
CA ALA A 408 -11.14 -1.33 16.44
C ALA A 408 -11.18 0.20 16.30
N ASN A 409 -11.24 0.68 15.05
CA ASN A 409 -11.44 2.08 14.70
C ASN A 409 -12.92 2.46 14.87
N LEU A 410 -13.40 2.39 16.11
CA LEU A 410 -14.75 2.76 16.51
C LEU A 410 -14.66 3.61 17.76
N THR A 411 -15.61 4.53 17.93
CA THR A 411 -15.79 5.14 19.23
C THR A 411 -16.35 4.13 20.23
N CYS A 412 -16.10 4.38 21.51
CA CYS A 412 -16.72 3.63 22.61
C CYS A 412 -18.25 3.50 22.47
N LEU A 413 -18.92 4.55 21.99
CA LEU A 413 -20.37 4.58 21.85
C LEU A 413 -20.83 3.68 20.70
N GLU A 414 -20.19 3.78 19.54
CA GLU A 414 -20.47 2.93 18.38
C GLU A 414 -20.17 1.46 18.67
N ALA A 415 -19.04 1.19 19.35
CA ALA A 415 -18.64 -0.16 19.72
C ALA A 415 -19.67 -0.86 20.62
N LYS A 416 -20.24 -0.13 21.58
CA LYS A 416 -21.28 -0.66 22.49
C LYS A 416 -22.61 -0.97 21.80
N GLN A 417 -22.87 -0.37 20.63
CA GLN A 417 -24.05 -0.70 19.83
C GLN A 417 -23.89 -2.04 19.09
N ASN A 418 -22.65 -2.48 18.84
CA ASN A 418 -22.35 -3.73 18.16
C ASN A 418 -21.95 -4.84 19.15
N TYR A 419 -22.93 -5.53 19.72
CA TYR A 419 -22.69 -6.55 20.74
C TYR A 419 -21.81 -7.73 20.26
N SER A 420 -21.90 -8.13 18.99
CA SER A 420 -21.14 -9.30 18.49
C SER A 420 -19.66 -9.02 18.26
N GLY A 421 -19.27 -7.77 18.07
CA GLY A 421 -17.87 -7.34 17.86
C GLY A 421 -17.29 -6.53 19.02
N TYR A 422 -18.03 -6.34 20.11
CA TYR A 422 -17.58 -5.55 21.25
C TYR A 422 -16.49 -6.26 22.05
N ALA A 423 -15.35 -5.60 22.23
CA ALA A 423 -14.15 -6.21 22.79
C ALA A 423 -14.11 -6.32 24.31
N CYS A 424 -14.77 -5.42 25.04
CA CYS A 424 -14.65 -5.36 26.50
C CYS A 424 -15.66 -6.31 27.13
N VAL A 425 -15.41 -7.61 26.96
CA VAL A 425 -16.33 -8.70 27.32
C VAL A 425 -16.32 -9.04 28.80
N SER A 426 -15.32 -8.58 29.56
CA SER A 426 -15.31 -8.75 31.01
C SER A 426 -16.37 -7.86 31.67
N ILE A 427 -17.18 -8.44 32.55
CA ILE A 427 -18.28 -7.73 33.25
C ILE A 427 -17.76 -6.52 34.02
N ASN A 428 -16.57 -6.65 34.62
CA ASN A 428 -15.93 -5.58 35.38
C ASN A 428 -14.91 -4.80 34.54
N SER A 429 -15.28 -4.49 33.30
CA SER A 429 -14.46 -3.69 32.39
C SER A 429 -15.24 -2.54 31.75
N THR A 430 -14.49 -1.56 31.25
CA THR A 430 -15.01 -0.45 30.46
C THR A 430 -14.18 -0.27 29.20
N CYS A 431 -14.79 0.32 28.18
CA CYS A 431 -14.05 0.82 27.03
C CYS A 431 -13.46 2.20 27.33
N LEU A 432 -12.34 2.52 26.68
CA LEU A 432 -11.66 3.81 26.70
C LEU A 432 -11.25 4.21 25.29
N GLY A 433 -11.37 5.49 24.95
CA GLY A 433 -10.83 6.03 23.71
C GLY A 433 -9.30 6.03 23.69
N VAL A 434 -8.74 5.84 22.51
CA VAL A 434 -7.31 5.87 22.21
C VAL A 434 -7.09 6.98 21.20
N ASN A 435 -6.28 7.96 21.58
CA ASN A 435 -5.93 9.12 20.76
C ASN A 435 -4.42 9.13 20.47
N SER A 436 -4.05 9.59 19.29
CA SER A 436 -2.71 10.07 18.94
C SER A 436 -2.68 11.60 18.88
N THR A 437 -1.52 12.14 18.53
CA THR A 437 -1.33 13.54 18.13
C THR A 437 -2.22 13.94 16.96
N ASP A 438 -2.53 13.00 16.08
CA ASP A 438 -3.24 13.27 14.82
C ASP A 438 -4.75 13.00 14.92
N GLY A 439 -5.23 12.48 16.04
CA GLY A 439 -6.65 12.34 16.32
C GLY A 439 -7.04 11.07 17.05
N TYR A 440 -8.33 10.74 16.96
CA TYR A 440 -8.92 9.54 17.57
C TYR A 440 -8.61 8.32 16.70
N ILE A 441 -7.97 7.30 17.27
CA ILE A 441 -7.61 6.06 16.55
C ILE A 441 -8.71 4.99 16.71
N GLY A 442 -9.34 4.93 17.88
CA GLY A 442 -10.29 3.87 18.22
C GLY A 442 -10.47 3.72 19.72
N TYR A 443 -10.94 2.55 20.15
CA TYR A 443 -11.09 2.25 21.58
C TYR A 443 -10.24 1.06 22.02
N ARG A 444 -10.01 0.95 23.33
CA ARG A 444 -9.42 -0.21 24.03
C ARG A 444 -10.23 -0.52 25.28
N CYS A 445 -9.88 -1.60 25.97
CA CYS A 445 -10.58 -2.01 27.18
C CYS A 445 -9.70 -1.85 28.42
N GLN A 446 -10.32 -1.57 29.56
CA GLN A 446 -9.66 -1.47 30.85
C GLN A 446 -10.56 -2.09 31.94
N CYS A 447 -9.97 -2.79 32.90
CA CYS A 447 -10.71 -3.22 34.09
C CYS A 447 -11.18 -1.99 34.90
N LEU A 448 -12.36 -2.11 35.51
CA LEU A 448 -12.90 -1.08 36.39
C LEU A 448 -12.02 -0.89 37.65
N PRO A 449 -12.08 0.28 38.30
CA PRO A 449 -11.39 0.51 39.57
C PRO A 449 -11.71 -0.58 40.59
N GLY A 450 -10.67 -1.14 41.23
CA GLY A 450 -10.80 -2.27 42.18
C GLY A 450 -10.59 -3.65 41.57
N PHE A 451 -10.54 -3.75 40.23
CA PHE A 451 -10.32 -4.99 39.49
C PHE A 451 -8.97 -4.98 38.76
N GLN A 452 -8.43 -6.16 38.46
CA GLN A 452 -7.22 -6.37 37.68
C GLN A 452 -7.33 -7.62 36.80
N GLY A 453 -6.52 -7.70 35.76
CA GLY A 453 -6.48 -8.84 34.85
C GLY A 453 -6.74 -8.40 33.41
N ASN A 454 -7.45 -9.24 32.65
CA ASN A 454 -7.65 -9.06 31.22
C ASN A 454 -9.10 -8.66 30.90
N PRO A 455 -9.37 -7.40 30.50
CA PRO A 455 -10.72 -6.94 30.17
C PRO A 455 -11.28 -7.52 28.87
N TYR A 456 -10.42 -8.12 28.03
CA TYR A 456 -10.78 -8.75 26.75
C TYR A 456 -11.21 -10.22 26.90
N VAL A 457 -11.16 -10.77 28.11
CA VAL A 457 -11.55 -12.15 28.40
C VAL A 457 -12.79 -12.13 29.29
N GLN A 458 -13.75 -13.00 29.03
CA GLN A 458 -14.95 -13.11 29.85
C GLN A 458 -14.56 -13.41 31.31
N ASN A 459 -15.04 -12.60 32.25
CA ASN A 459 -14.65 -12.63 33.66
C ASN A 459 -13.15 -12.42 33.94
N GLY A 460 -12.38 -11.90 32.99
CA GLY A 460 -10.93 -11.72 33.14
C GLY A 460 -10.53 -10.56 34.05
N CYS A 461 -11.46 -9.70 34.48
CA CYS A 461 -11.21 -8.66 35.48
C CYS A 461 -11.68 -9.15 36.85
N GLU A 462 -10.72 -9.52 37.70
CA GLU A 462 -10.94 -10.07 39.03
C GLU A 462 -10.65 -9.03 40.12
N GLU A 463 -11.35 -9.14 41.26
CA GLU A 463 -11.13 -8.25 42.40
C GLU A 463 -9.71 -8.39 42.96
N LYS A 464 -9.04 -7.26 43.20
CA LYS A 464 -7.67 -7.25 43.75
C LYS A 464 -7.52 -7.94 45.11
N TYR A 465 -8.61 -8.13 45.87
CA TYR A 465 -8.58 -8.60 47.25
C TYR A 465 -8.79 -10.11 47.45
N ARG A 466 -9.00 -10.89 46.38
CA ARG A 466 -9.28 -12.33 46.51
C ARG A 466 -8.09 -13.18 46.96
N GLU A 467 -6.86 -12.68 46.87
CA GLU A 467 -5.66 -13.40 47.32
C GLU A 467 -5.44 -13.38 48.85
N LYS A 468 -5.96 -12.38 49.57
CA LYS A 468 -5.77 -12.32 51.04
C LYS A 468 -6.65 -13.29 51.83
N PHE A 469 -7.74 -13.79 51.25
CA PHE A 469 -8.70 -14.65 51.98
C PHE A 469 -8.53 -16.16 51.74
N ARG A 470 -7.66 -16.60 50.81
CA ARG A 470 -7.35 -18.04 50.63
C ARG A 470 -6.53 -18.62 51.79
N PHE A 471 -5.81 -17.79 52.55
CA PHE A 471 -5.00 -18.23 53.70
C PHE A 471 -5.73 -18.24 55.05
N LEU A 472 -7.01 -17.85 55.11
CA LEU A 472 -7.78 -17.77 56.37
C LEU A 472 -8.81 -18.89 56.56
N ARG A 473 -8.80 -19.95 55.73
CA ARG A 473 -9.62 -21.15 55.96
C ARG A 473 -8.75 -22.34 56.35
N THR A 474 -8.20 -22.31 57.56
CA THR A 474 -7.93 -23.54 58.31
C THR A 474 -9.22 -23.99 59.00
N PRO A 475 -9.61 -25.28 58.94
CA PRO A 475 -10.75 -25.77 59.69
C PRO A 475 -10.39 -25.80 61.18
N VAL A 476 -11.19 -25.13 62.01
CA VAL A 476 -11.20 -25.38 63.45
C VAL A 476 -11.84 -26.75 63.65
N GLN A 477 -11.01 -27.74 64.02
CA GLN A 477 -11.51 -28.98 64.62
C GLN A 477 -11.99 -28.65 66.03
N THR A 478 -13.28 -28.88 66.27
CA THR A 478 -13.84 -29.15 67.60
C THR A 478 -14.77 -30.33 67.48
#